data_AF-A0A183J8J9-F1
#
_entry.id   AF-A0A183J8J9-F1
#
_cell.length_a   1.000
_cell.length_b   1.000
_cell.length_c   1.000
_cell.angle_alpha   90.00
_cell.angle_beta   90.00
_cell.angle_gamma   90.00
#
_symmetry.space_group_name_H-M   'P 1'
#
loop_
_entity.id
_entity.type
_entity.pdbx_description
1 polymer ?
#
loop_
_entity_poly.entity_id
_entity_poly.type
_entity_poly.pdbx_seq_one_letter_code
_entity_poly.pdbx_strand_id
1 'polypeptide(L)'
;MSKLKGVRLQGEIDKYRMEGQWRKVFELLPSVSAKGSNLEHMSNFYTGEVMLELFMENGKAVSNPDPKYAVELQSIKKYLLAVFDSAEVKPEVALESNLLLSKLYFVSAKYEDALTALSKAKLEQLDAKFTSLRTLRLVAEAYSLKGTCLETDPPKLANRHQRSARQEKILDCFLNSTKLSTAYVKVLQLRD
;
A
#
# COMPACT_ATOMS: atom_id res chain seq x y z
N MET A 1 -24.46 16.42 16.51
CA MET A 1 -23.62 15.22 16.31
C MET A 1 -22.25 15.47 16.91
N SER A 2 -21.82 14.66 17.87
CA SER A 2 -20.47 14.76 18.46
C SER A 2 -19.44 14.49 17.37
N LYS A 3 -18.58 15.45 17.03
CA LYS A 3 -17.45 15.23 16.12
C LYS A 3 -16.51 14.22 16.77
N LEU A 4 -16.37 13.05 16.17
CA LEU A 4 -15.40 12.02 16.59
C LEU A 4 -13.98 12.63 16.59
N LYS A 5 -13.18 12.31 17.62
CA LYS A 5 -11.81 12.81 17.79
C LYS A 5 -10.90 11.78 18.44
N GLY A 6 -9.60 11.96 18.27
CA GLY A 6 -8.56 11.16 18.92
C GLY A 6 -8.74 9.66 18.71
N VAL A 7 -8.60 8.88 19.79
CA VAL A 7 -8.62 7.41 19.76
C VAL A 7 -9.90 6.83 19.15
N ARG A 8 -11.06 7.47 19.37
CA ARG A 8 -12.34 7.00 18.80
C ARG A 8 -12.37 7.13 17.29
N LEU A 9 -11.94 8.28 16.77
CA LEU A 9 -11.85 8.52 15.32
C LEU A 9 -10.83 7.57 14.68
N GLN A 10 -9.68 7.39 15.31
CA GLN A 10 -8.65 6.45 14.86
C GLN A 10 -9.20 5.01 14.77
N GLY A 11 -9.93 4.56 15.80
CA GLY A 11 -10.51 3.22 15.83
C GLY A 11 -11.53 2.96 14.72
N GLU A 12 -12.38 3.94 14.39
CA GLU A 12 -13.31 3.82 13.26
C GLU A 12 -12.59 3.77 11.92
N ILE A 13 -11.58 4.63 11.74
CA ILE A 13 -10.74 4.64 10.52
C ILE A 13 -10.06 3.28 10.34
N ASP A 14 -9.41 2.76 11.37
CA ASP A 14 -8.70 1.47 11.28
C ASP A 14 -9.65 0.31 11.01
N LYS A 15 -10.86 0.34 11.59
CA LYS A 15 -11.91 -0.64 11.27
C LYS A 15 -12.28 -0.59 9.78
N TYR A 16 -12.62 0.58 9.25
CA TYR A 16 -13.03 0.70 7.86
C TYR A 16 -11.89 0.41 6.88
N ARG A 17 -10.66 0.78 7.20
CA ARG A 17 -9.46 0.43 6.40
C ARG A 17 -9.23 -1.09 6.37
N MET A 18 -9.44 -1.76 7.50
CA MET A 18 -9.32 -3.22 7.60
C MET A 18 -10.41 -3.95 6.80
N GLU A 19 -11.64 -3.44 6.82
CA GLU A 19 -12.79 -3.98 6.08
C GLU A 19 -12.82 -3.55 4.60
N GLY A 20 -11.88 -2.70 4.16
CA GLY A 20 -11.86 -2.17 2.79
C GLY A 20 -13.00 -1.20 2.47
N GLN A 21 -13.64 -0.60 3.47
CA GLN A 21 -14.74 0.35 3.29
C GLN A 21 -14.21 1.76 3.02
N TRP A 22 -13.48 1.95 1.92
CA TRP A 22 -12.73 3.17 1.62
C TRP A 22 -13.60 4.42 1.48
N ARG A 23 -14.85 4.28 1.02
CA ARG A 23 -15.82 5.37 0.98
C ARG A 23 -16.12 5.95 2.37
N LYS A 24 -16.23 5.09 3.39
CA LYS A 24 -16.44 5.55 4.78
C LYS A 24 -15.18 6.21 5.35
N VAL A 25 -13.99 5.70 5.02
CA VAL A 25 -12.74 6.38 5.41
C VAL A 25 -12.65 7.76 4.77
N PHE A 26 -13.05 7.90 3.48
CA PHE A 26 -13.11 9.18 2.78
C PHE A 26 -14.01 10.20 3.49
N GLU A 27 -15.20 9.77 3.91
CA GLU A 27 -16.17 10.60 4.65
C GLU A 27 -15.61 11.10 6.01
N LEU A 28 -14.67 10.35 6.61
CA LEU A 28 -14.03 10.73 7.88
C LEU A 28 -12.83 11.66 7.71
N LEU A 29 -12.27 11.85 6.51
CA LEU A 29 -11.09 12.70 6.28
C LEU A 29 -11.26 14.15 6.79
N PRO A 30 -12.43 14.82 6.65
CA PRO A 30 -12.63 16.16 7.23
C PRO A 30 -12.51 16.17 8.77
N SER A 31 -12.82 15.07 9.43
CA SER A 31 -12.64 14.94 10.89
C SER A 31 -11.19 14.69 11.28
N VAL A 32 -10.43 14.00 10.42
CA VAL A 32 -8.98 13.79 10.59
C VAL A 32 -8.22 15.11 10.49
N SER A 33 -8.52 15.92 9.47
CA SER A 33 -7.86 17.20 9.22
C SER A 33 -8.35 18.35 10.11
N ALA A 34 -9.41 18.14 10.88
CA ALA A 34 -9.95 19.15 11.77
C ALA A 34 -8.96 19.52 12.89
N LYS A 35 -8.83 20.82 13.16
CA LYS A 35 -8.02 21.33 14.27
C LYS A 35 -8.43 20.71 15.61
N GLY A 36 -7.46 20.15 16.33
CA GLY A 36 -7.65 19.44 17.59
C GLY A 36 -8.24 18.04 17.44
N SER A 37 -8.11 17.39 16.27
CA SER A 37 -8.49 15.99 16.08
C SER A 37 -7.52 15.01 16.73
N ASN A 38 -6.30 15.47 17.02
CA ASN A 38 -5.11 14.67 17.37
C ASN A 38 -4.64 13.71 16.26
N LEU A 39 -5.20 13.83 15.05
CA LEU A 39 -4.86 13.02 13.87
C LEU A 39 -4.45 13.85 12.65
N GLU A 40 -4.32 15.18 12.79
CA GLU A 40 -3.93 16.10 11.71
C GLU A 40 -2.64 15.65 11.00
N HIS A 41 -1.67 15.14 11.76
CA HIS A 41 -0.41 14.60 11.25
C HIS A 41 -0.58 13.37 10.33
N MET A 42 -1.69 12.62 10.46
CA MET A 42 -2.01 11.46 9.63
C MET A 42 -2.88 11.81 8.41
N SER A 43 -3.30 13.08 8.27
CA SER A 43 -4.23 13.52 7.22
C SER A 43 -3.72 13.17 5.81
N ASN A 44 -2.44 13.44 5.54
CA ASN A 44 -1.85 13.13 4.24
C ASN A 44 -1.80 11.62 3.97
N PHE A 45 -1.43 10.82 4.98
CA PHE A 45 -1.36 9.38 4.86
C PHE A 45 -2.72 8.76 4.52
N TYR A 46 -3.78 9.08 5.30
CA TYR A 46 -5.12 8.54 5.04
C TYR A 46 -5.71 9.05 3.73
N THR A 47 -5.45 10.31 3.37
CA THR A 47 -5.91 10.88 2.09
C THR A 47 -5.27 10.14 0.91
N GLY A 48 -3.94 9.97 0.94
CA GLY A 48 -3.22 9.25 -0.11
C GLY A 48 -3.67 7.80 -0.25
N GLU A 49 -3.84 7.09 0.87
CA GLU A 49 -4.33 5.70 0.87
C GLU A 49 -5.73 5.59 0.27
N VAL A 50 -6.70 6.35 0.79
CA VAL A 50 -8.09 6.27 0.34
C VAL A 50 -8.23 6.62 -1.13
N MET A 51 -7.54 7.67 -1.59
CA MET A 51 -7.58 8.05 -3.00
C MET A 51 -7.00 6.95 -3.89
N LEU A 52 -5.90 6.30 -3.48
CA LEU A 52 -5.31 5.18 -4.22
C LEU A 52 -6.26 3.98 -4.30
N GLU A 53 -6.84 3.57 -3.17
CA GLU A 53 -7.70 2.39 -3.13
C GLU A 53 -9.01 2.62 -3.88
N LEU A 54 -9.63 3.80 -3.74
CA LEU A 54 -10.80 4.18 -4.55
C LEU A 54 -10.47 4.29 -6.04
N PHE A 55 -9.27 4.77 -6.40
CA PHE A 55 -8.82 4.78 -7.80
C PHE A 55 -8.80 3.35 -8.37
N MET A 56 -8.29 2.39 -7.60
CA MET A 56 -8.18 0.99 -8.02
C MET A 56 -9.53 0.26 -8.04
N GLU A 57 -10.42 0.50 -7.08
CA GLU A 57 -11.78 -0.09 -7.05
C GLU A 57 -12.62 0.29 -8.28
N ASN A 58 -12.40 1.47 -8.85
CA ASN A 58 -13.11 1.92 -10.05
C ASN A 58 -12.63 1.25 -11.35
N GLY A 59 -11.85 0.17 -11.27
CA GLY A 59 -11.35 -0.58 -12.43
C GLY A 59 -10.29 0.17 -13.24
N LYS A 60 -9.74 1.27 -12.71
CA LYS A 60 -8.68 2.06 -13.38
C LYS A 60 -7.29 1.46 -13.23
N ALA A 61 -7.18 0.31 -12.55
CA ALA A 61 -5.94 -0.43 -12.39
C ALA A 61 -5.62 -1.24 -13.66
N VAL A 62 -4.99 -0.58 -14.64
CA VAL A 62 -4.50 -1.24 -15.85
C VAL A 62 -3.01 -0.96 -16.01
N SER A 63 -2.25 -2.00 -16.34
CA SER A 63 -0.88 -1.88 -16.85
C SER A 63 -0.92 -0.97 -18.09
N ASN A 64 -0.50 0.28 -17.92
CA ASN A 64 -0.58 1.43 -18.85
C ASN A 64 -1.72 2.42 -18.49
N PRO A 65 -1.52 3.30 -17.50
CA PRO A 65 -2.51 4.28 -17.11
C PRO A 65 -2.80 5.23 -18.27
N ASP A 66 -4.08 5.38 -18.61
CA ASP A 66 -4.53 6.42 -19.54
C ASP A 66 -3.96 7.78 -19.09
N PRO A 67 -3.32 8.57 -19.98
CA PRO A 67 -2.76 9.88 -19.64
C PRO A 67 -3.71 10.80 -18.89
N LYS A 68 -5.03 10.63 -19.05
CA LYS A 68 -6.03 11.38 -18.28
C LYS A 68 -5.93 11.20 -16.76
N TYR A 69 -5.37 10.08 -16.29
CA TYR A 69 -5.18 9.78 -14.86
C TYR A 69 -3.86 10.30 -14.30
N ALA A 70 -2.96 10.85 -15.13
CA ALA A 70 -1.63 11.28 -14.67
C ALA A 70 -1.72 12.34 -13.56
N VAL A 71 -2.66 13.29 -13.65
CA VAL A 71 -2.85 14.34 -12.64
C VAL A 71 -3.36 13.74 -11.32
N GLU A 72 -4.33 12.82 -11.38
CA GLU A 72 -4.89 12.12 -10.21
C GLU A 72 -3.80 11.32 -9.48
N LEU A 73 -3.02 10.52 -10.22
CA LEU A 73 -1.92 9.70 -9.69
C LEU A 73 -0.79 10.57 -9.10
N GLN A 74 -0.47 11.71 -9.71
CA GLN A 74 0.51 12.65 -9.14
C GLN A 74 0.00 13.32 -7.87
N SER A 75 -1.30 13.60 -7.76
CA SER A 75 -1.90 14.11 -6.52
C SER A 75 -1.78 13.09 -5.39
N ILE A 76 -2.14 11.83 -5.66
CA ILE A 76 -2.01 10.71 -4.71
C ILE A 76 -0.55 10.55 -4.26
N LYS A 77 0.39 10.61 -5.21
CA LYS A 77 1.84 10.53 -4.92
C LYS A 77 2.27 11.59 -3.91
N LYS A 78 1.84 12.84 -4.08
CA LYS A 78 2.20 13.95 -3.18
C LYS A 78 1.74 13.69 -1.76
N TYR A 79 0.51 13.20 -1.57
CA TYR A 79 0.00 12.86 -0.24
C TYR A 79 0.81 11.76 0.44
N LEU A 80 1.12 10.67 -0.28
CA LEU A 80 1.90 9.57 0.28
C LEU A 80 3.36 9.94 0.58
N LEU A 81 3.96 10.83 -0.21
CA LEU A 81 5.31 11.33 0.04
C LEU A 81 5.39 12.31 1.21
N ALA A 82 4.36 13.13 1.41
CA ALA A 82 4.33 14.13 2.49
C ALA A 82 4.42 13.51 3.90
N VAL A 83 4.19 12.20 4.02
CA VAL A 83 4.40 11.44 5.27
C VAL A 83 5.86 11.49 5.72
N PHE A 84 6.80 11.49 4.77
CA PHE A 84 8.24 11.47 5.05
C PHE A 84 8.82 12.86 5.34
N ASP A 85 8.03 13.92 5.17
CA ASP A 85 8.44 15.29 5.54
C ASP A 85 8.36 15.50 7.07
N SER A 86 7.72 14.58 7.79
CA SER A 86 7.67 14.59 9.25
C SER A 86 9.00 14.12 9.85
N ALA A 87 9.53 14.90 10.81
CA ALA A 87 10.78 14.58 11.51
C ALA A 87 10.72 13.24 12.30
N GLU A 88 9.52 12.81 12.71
CA GLU A 88 9.30 11.61 13.54
C GLU A 88 8.25 10.68 12.92
N VAL A 89 8.47 10.27 11.67
CA VAL A 89 7.60 9.26 11.04
C VAL A 89 7.72 7.91 11.77
N LYS A 90 6.60 7.38 12.24
CA LYS A 90 6.57 6.05 12.87
C LYS A 90 6.99 4.97 11.87
N PRO A 91 7.81 3.98 12.27
CA PRO A 91 8.27 2.92 11.37
C PRO A 91 7.14 2.18 10.63
N GLU A 92 6.02 1.93 11.31
CA GLU A 92 4.85 1.27 10.73
C GLU A 92 4.20 2.12 9.64
N VAL A 93 4.12 3.44 9.85
CA VAL A 93 3.56 4.38 8.89
C VAL A 93 4.50 4.52 7.69
N ALA A 94 5.82 4.57 7.93
CA ALA A 94 6.83 4.59 6.88
C ALA A 94 6.81 3.31 6.02
N LEU A 95 6.67 2.14 6.67
CA LEU A 95 6.49 0.85 6.00
C LEU A 95 5.27 0.91 5.07
N GLU A 96 4.09 1.18 5.63
CA GLU A 96 2.83 1.17 4.88
C GLU A 96 2.82 2.22 3.76
N SER A 97 3.41 3.39 3.98
CA SER A 97 3.52 4.43 2.96
C SER A 97 4.39 3.98 1.78
N ASN A 98 5.49 3.26 2.02
CA ASN A 98 6.30 2.68 0.95
C ASN A 98 5.55 1.55 0.21
N LEU A 99 4.75 0.74 0.91
CA LEU A 99 3.91 -0.27 0.25
C LEU A 99 2.86 0.39 -0.65
N LEU A 100 2.17 1.42 -0.18
CA LEU A 100 1.19 2.17 -0.98
C LEU A 100 1.84 2.90 -2.16
N LEU A 101 3.02 3.50 -1.97
CA LEU A 101 3.80 4.09 -3.06
C LEU A 101 4.18 3.06 -4.12
N SER A 102 4.56 1.85 -3.72
CA SER A 102 4.86 0.79 -4.69
C SER A 102 3.64 0.43 -5.55
N LYS A 103 2.45 0.34 -4.92
CA LYS A 103 1.17 0.11 -5.57
C LYS A 103 0.81 1.24 -6.54
N LEU A 104 1.00 2.49 -6.13
CA LEU A 104 0.85 3.67 -6.98
C LEU A 104 1.79 3.65 -8.20
N TYR A 105 3.06 3.33 -7.99
CA TYR A 105 4.04 3.26 -9.08
C TYR A 105 3.73 2.14 -10.07
N PHE A 106 3.28 0.99 -9.57
CA PHE A 106 2.85 -0.12 -10.41
C PHE A 106 1.67 0.26 -11.31
N VAL A 107 0.61 0.84 -10.76
CA VAL A 107 -0.52 1.32 -11.59
C VAL A 107 -0.13 2.48 -12.49
N SER A 108 0.98 3.16 -12.19
CA SER A 108 1.58 4.18 -13.05
C SER A 108 2.50 3.62 -14.15
N ALA A 109 2.63 2.29 -14.27
CA ALA A 109 3.60 1.59 -15.13
C ALA A 109 5.08 1.99 -14.87
N LYS A 110 5.41 2.41 -13.65
CA LYS A 110 6.76 2.78 -13.20
C LYS A 110 7.37 1.66 -12.36
N TYR A 111 7.71 0.55 -13.01
CA TYR A 111 8.08 -0.68 -12.31
C TYR A 111 9.39 -0.56 -11.50
N GLU A 112 10.39 0.18 -11.98
CA GLU A 112 11.63 0.44 -11.23
C GLU A 112 11.38 1.26 -9.95
N ASP A 113 10.53 2.29 -10.03
CA ASP A 113 10.13 3.09 -8.87
C ASP A 113 9.37 2.24 -7.85
N ALA A 114 8.51 1.32 -8.33
CA ALA A 114 7.79 0.38 -7.49
C ALA A 114 8.73 -0.55 -6.73
N LEU A 115 9.72 -1.15 -7.41
CA LEU A 115 10.76 -1.99 -6.79
C LEU A 115 11.62 -1.21 -5.79
N THR A 116 11.91 0.05 -6.09
CA THR A 116 12.64 0.95 -5.17
C THR A 116 11.83 1.20 -3.90
N ALA A 117 10.53 1.47 -4.02
CA ALA A 117 9.65 1.65 -2.86
C ALA A 117 9.52 0.36 -2.03
N LEU A 118 9.39 -0.80 -2.67
CA LEU A 118 9.38 -2.11 -1.99
C LEU A 118 10.67 -2.39 -1.22
N SER A 119 11.82 -1.98 -1.78
CA SER A 119 13.13 -2.12 -1.13
C SER A 119 13.21 -1.24 0.13
N LYS A 120 12.68 -0.02 0.06
CA LYS A 120 12.56 0.88 1.23
C LYS A 120 11.60 0.34 2.30
N ALA A 121 10.56 -0.38 1.90
CA ALA A 121 9.64 -1.07 2.81
C ALA A 121 10.28 -2.28 3.52
N LYS A 122 11.46 -2.77 3.08
CA LYS A 122 12.19 -3.87 3.72
C LYS A 122 11.34 -5.12 3.95
N LEU A 123 10.55 -5.53 2.94
CA LEU A 123 9.63 -6.66 3.00
C LEU A 123 10.24 -7.96 3.58
N GLU A 124 11.51 -8.21 3.28
CA GLU A 124 12.25 -9.42 3.67
C GLU A 124 12.65 -9.41 5.16
N GLN A 125 12.56 -8.26 5.83
CA GLN A 125 12.88 -8.09 7.25
C GLN A 125 11.62 -8.02 8.12
N LEU A 126 10.43 -8.16 7.52
CA LEU A 126 9.18 -8.20 8.26
C LEU A 126 9.05 -9.57 8.93
N ASP A 127 9.21 -9.59 10.26
CA ASP A 127 8.93 -10.78 11.06
C ASP A 127 7.48 -11.23 10.85
N ALA A 128 7.23 -12.54 10.96
CA ALA A 128 5.94 -13.19 10.70
C ALA A 128 4.77 -12.72 11.60
N LYS A 129 5.00 -11.76 12.50
CA LYS A 129 4.00 -11.15 13.38
C LYS A 129 3.55 -9.82 12.78
N PHE A 130 2.71 -9.88 11.75
CA PHE A 130 2.03 -8.69 11.26
C PHE A 130 1.16 -8.09 12.37
N THR A 131 1.32 -6.79 12.60
CA THR A 131 0.64 -6.04 13.66
C THR A 131 -0.86 -5.89 13.42
N SER A 132 -1.32 -6.02 12.17
CA SER A 132 -2.72 -5.98 11.81
C SER A 132 -3.05 -6.87 10.61
N LEU A 133 -4.32 -7.26 10.49
CA LEU A 133 -4.84 -7.98 9.33
C LEU A 133 -4.67 -7.16 8.03
N ARG A 134 -4.73 -5.83 8.12
CA ARG A 134 -4.50 -4.93 6.98
C ARG A 134 -3.04 -4.96 6.54
N THR A 135 -2.09 -4.90 7.47
CA THR A 135 -0.66 -4.95 7.16
C THR A 135 -0.31 -6.30 6.52
N LEU A 136 -0.90 -7.40 6.99
CA LEU A 136 -0.78 -8.71 6.35
C LEU A 136 -1.26 -8.69 4.89
N ARG A 137 -2.44 -8.09 4.63
CA ARG A 137 -2.96 -7.91 3.26
C ARG A 137 -2.01 -7.11 2.38
N LEU A 138 -1.57 -5.94 2.87
CA LEU A 138 -0.66 -5.07 2.11
C LEU A 138 0.66 -5.76 1.76
N VAL A 139 1.21 -6.55 2.67
CA VAL A 139 2.47 -7.25 2.42
C VAL A 139 2.28 -8.39 1.42
N ALA A 140 1.14 -9.11 1.47
CA ALA A 140 0.80 -10.09 0.46
C ALA A 140 0.69 -9.44 -0.94
N GLU A 141 -0.05 -8.33 -1.05
CA GLU A 141 -0.15 -7.54 -2.29
C GLU A 141 1.22 -7.08 -2.79
N ALA A 142 2.08 -6.60 -1.88
CA ALA A 142 3.41 -6.11 -2.20
C ALA A 142 4.34 -7.21 -2.75
N TYR A 143 4.27 -8.43 -2.21
CA TYR A 143 4.98 -9.58 -2.78
C TYR A 143 4.47 -9.93 -4.17
N SER A 144 3.15 -9.95 -4.38
CA SER A 144 2.57 -10.17 -5.72
C SER A 144 3.06 -9.12 -6.71
N LEU A 145 2.99 -7.86 -6.32
CA LEU A 145 3.43 -6.72 -7.12
C LEU A 145 4.92 -6.79 -7.44
N LYS A 146 5.77 -7.13 -6.46
CA LYS A 146 7.21 -7.33 -6.66
C LYS A 146 7.46 -8.39 -7.73
N GLY A 147 6.77 -9.53 -7.66
CA GLY A 147 6.83 -10.59 -8.67
C GLY A 147 6.49 -10.08 -10.06
N THR A 148 5.36 -9.38 -10.21
CA THR A 148 4.91 -8.85 -11.51
C THR A 148 5.80 -7.75 -12.06
N CYS A 149 6.33 -6.84 -11.23
CA CYS A 149 7.37 -5.88 -11.64
C CYS A 149 8.60 -6.59 -12.15
N LEU A 150 9.05 -7.60 -11.40
CA LEU A 150 10.14 -8.48 -11.78
C LEU A 150 9.78 -9.41 -12.93
N GLU A 151 8.58 -9.42 -13.50
CA GLU A 151 8.29 -10.14 -14.74
C GLU A 151 8.29 -9.16 -15.91
N THR A 152 7.56 -8.06 -15.76
CA THR A 152 7.22 -7.08 -16.79
C THR A 152 8.43 -6.33 -17.34
N ASP A 153 9.44 -6.03 -16.52
CA ASP A 153 10.63 -5.28 -16.96
C ASP A 153 11.92 -6.11 -16.79
N PRO A 154 12.23 -7.03 -17.73
CA PRO A 154 13.46 -7.82 -17.67
C PRO A 154 14.67 -6.98 -18.11
N PRO A 155 15.84 -7.16 -17.45
CA PRO A 155 17.06 -6.52 -17.90
C PRO A 155 17.38 -6.92 -19.35
N LYS A 156 17.65 -5.91 -20.19
CA LYS A 156 17.89 -6.07 -21.64
C LYS A 156 19.03 -7.04 -21.97
N LEU A 157 20.04 -7.12 -21.10
CA LEU A 157 21.18 -8.02 -21.21
C LEU A 157 21.25 -8.88 -19.95
N ALA A 158 20.86 -10.14 -20.07
CA ALA A 158 20.96 -11.11 -18.98
C ALA A 158 21.46 -12.46 -19.48
N ASN A 159 22.51 -12.97 -18.85
CA ASN A 159 23.00 -14.32 -19.12
C ASN A 159 22.02 -15.38 -18.56
N ARG A 160 22.27 -16.66 -18.86
CA ARG A 160 21.39 -17.77 -18.42
C ARG A 160 21.27 -17.85 -16.89
N HIS A 161 22.37 -17.63 -16.16
CA HIS A 161 22.39 -17.67 -14.70
C HIS A 161 21.56 -16.53 -14.09
N GLN A 162 21.70 -15.31 -14.62
CA GLN A 162 20.92 -14.15 -14.20
C GLN A 162 19.43 -14.35 -14.46
N ARG A 163 19.06 -14.93 -15.60
CA ARG A 163 17.66 -15.28 -15.91
C ARG A 163 17.11 -16.32 -14.94
N SER A 164 17.88 -17.37 -14.64
CA SER A 164 17.46 -18.40 -13.67
C SER A 164 17.28 -17.84 -12.27
N ALA A 165 18.24 -17.06 -11.78
CA ALA A 165 18.16 -16.43 -10.45
C ALA A 165 16.99 -15.42 -10.36
N ARG A 166 16.69 -14.71 -11.45
CA ARG A 166 15.50 -13.85 -11.52
C ARG A 166 14.22 -14.67 -11.43
N GLN A 167 14.14 -15.80 -12.15
CA GLN A 167 12.97 -16.67 -12.11
C GLN A 167 12.70 -17.21 -10.70
N GLU A 168 13.75 -17.62 -10.00
CA GLU A 168 13.66 -18.06 -8.60
C GLU A 168 13.11 -16.94 -7.70
N LYS A 169 13.64 -15.71 -7.82
CA LYS A 169 13.12 -14.54 -7.08
C LYS A 169 11.65 -14.24 -7.36
N ILE A 170 11.21 -14.37 -8.62
CA ILE A 170 9.80 -14.18 -9.00
C ILE A 170 8.92 -15.24 -8.32
N LEU A 171 9.34 -16.51 -8.40
CA LEU A 171 8.63 -17.63 -7.76
C LEU A 171 8.53 -17.43 -6.25
N ASP A 172 9.61 -17.02 -5.60
CA ASP A 172 9.62 -16.70 -4.17
C ASP A 172 8.65 -15.58 -3.82
N CYS A 173 8.56 -14.55 -4.66
CA CYS A 173 7.60 -13.46 -4.47
C CYS A 173 6.15 -14.00 -4.50
N PHE A 174 5.78 -14.77 -5.52
CA PHE A 174 4.42 -15.31 -5.61
C PHE A 174 4.12 -16.36 -4.54
N LEU A 175 5.11 -17.16 -4.13
CA LEU A 175 4.96 -18.10 -3.03
C LEU A 175 4.69 -17.39 -1.70
N ASN A 176 5.45 -16.32 -1.40
CA ASN A 176 5.23 -15.52 -0.20
C ASN A 176 3.87 -14.80 -0.25
N SER A 177 3.51 -14.21 -1.39
CA SER A 177 2.18 -13.62 -1.60
C SER A 177 1.07 -14.64 -1.28
N THR A 178 1.14 -15.83 -1.87
CA THR A 178 0.15 -16.90 -1.69
C THR A 178 0.05 -17.35 -0.23
N LYS A 179 1.19 -17.55 0.44
CA LYS A 179 1.23 -17.94 1.87
C LYS A 179 0.54 -16.89 2.74
N LEU A 180 0.84 -15.61 2.52
CA LEU A 180 0.28 -14.51 3.30
C LEU A 180 -1.19 -14.27 3.00
N SER A 181 -1.61 -14.33 1.73
CA SER A 181 -3.03 -14.27 1.34
C SER A 181 -3.84 -15.41 1.95
N THR A 182 -3.28 -16.62 1.99
CA THR A 182 -3.94 -17.76 2.65
C THR A 182 -4.10 -17.53 4.15
N ALA A 183 -3.06 -17.00 4.81
CA ALA A 183 -3.14 -16.63 6.23
C ALA A 183 -4.19 -15.53 6.47
N TYR A 184 -4.25 -14.52 5.59
CA TYR A 184 -5.24 -13.45 5.65
C TYR A 184 -6.67 -13.97 5.56
N VAL A 185 -6.97 -14.81 4.56
CA VAL A 185 -8.31 -15.39 4.39
C VAL A 185 -8.69 -16.27 5.58
N LYS A 186 -7.75 -17.06 6.10
CA LYS A 186 -8.01 -17.89 7.29
C LYS A 186 -8.35 -17.04 8.52
N VAL A 187 -7.66 -15.93 8.73
CA VAL A 187 -7.96 -15.01 9.85
C VAL A 187 -9.30 -14.29 9.65
N LEU A 188 -9.66 -13.94 8.41
CA LEU A 188 -10.98 -13.39 8.11
C LEU A 188 -12.10 -14.37 8.46
N GLN A 189 -12.00 -15.63 8.03
CA GLN A 189 -13.01 -16.65 8.29
C GLN A 189 -13.22 -16.98 9.76
N LEU A 190 -12.21 -16.76 10.61
CA LEU A 190 -12.32 -16.98 12.07
C LEU A 190 -13.01 -15.81 12.80
N ARG A 191 -13.34 -14.72 12.09
CA ARG A 191 -13.99 -13.53 12.66
C ARG A 191 -15.49 -13.46 12.40
N ASP A 192 -15.99 -14.31 11.50
CA ASP A 192 -17.42 -14.53 11.22
C ASP A 192 -17.96 -15.70 12.06
#